data_AF-A0ABD5VU32-F1
#
_entry.id   AF-A0ABD5VU32-F1
#
_cell.length_a   1.000
_cell.length_b   1.000
_cell.length_c   1.000
_cell.angle_alpha   90.00
_cell.angle_beta   90.00
_cell.angle_gamma   90.00
#
_symmetry.space_group_name_H-M   'P 1'
#
loop_
_entity.id
_entity.type
_entity.pdbx_description
1 polymer ?
#
loop_
_entity_poly.entity_id
_entity_poly.type
_entity_poly.pdbx_seq_one_letter_code
_entity_poly.pdbx_strand_id
1 'polypeptide(L)' 'MQPGRLWLAGHRPSEQAAREQYRAHLRDAHIQEVDADIPDGMVQVQVDDGEWRTVTPEEAHRLHAAHHEATRSDSD' A
#
# COMPACT_ATOMS: atom_id res chain seq x y z
N MET A 1 34.45 14.75 33.14
CA MET A 1 33.00 14.45 33.09
C MET A 1 32.61 14.28 31.64
N GLN A 2 32.22 13.08 31.21
CA GLN A 2 31.58 12.93 29.90
C GLN A 2 30.10 13.27 30.09
N PRO A 3 29.61 14.40 29.55
CA PRO A 3 28.21 14.71 29.64
C PRO A 3 27.46 13.69 28.78
N GLY A 4 26.54 12.99 29.43
CA GLY A 4 25.65 12.00 28.84
C GLY A 4 25.05 12.53 27.55
N ARG A 5 25.01 11.63 26.57
CA ARG A 5 24.45 11.79 25.23
C ARG A 5 23.16 12.63 25.29
N LEU A 6 23.29 13.92 24.99
CA LEU A 6 22.20 14.68 24.39
C LEU A 6 21.90 13.91 23.11
N TRP A 7 20.78 13.20 23.07
CA TRP A 7 20.21 12.78 21.79
C TRP A 7 20.04 14.07 20.99
N LEU A 8 21.00 14.32 20.09
CA LEU A 8 21.08 15.51 19.27
C LEU A 8 19.73 15.66 18.58
N ALA A 9 18.95 16.64 19.05
CA ALA A 9 17.70 17.04 18.40
C ALA A 9 17.90 17.42 16.92
N GLY A 10 19.16 17.62 16.49
CA GLY A 10 19.55 17.81 15.10
C GLY A 10 19.48 16.57 14.20
N HIS A 11 19.17 15.38 14.74
CA HIS A 11 18.98 14.14 13.97
C HIS A 11 17.57 13.56 14.09
N ARG A 12 16.58 14.37 14.51
CA ARG A 12 15.19 13.96 14.30
C ARG A 12 14.87 14.10 12.82
N PRO A 13 14.34 13.05 12.17
CA PRO A 13 13.74 13.21 10.86
C PRO A 13 12.74 14.36 10.92
N SER A 14 12.72 15.22 9.90
CA SER A 14 11.62 16.15 9.75
C SER A 14 10.31 15.35 9.72
N GLU A 15 9.20 15.98 10.06
CA GLU A 15 7.87 15.35 9.94
C GLU A 15 7.66 14.76 8.53
N GLN A 16 8.15 15.48 7.51
CA GLN A 16 8.15 15.00 6.14
C GLN A 16 8.99 13.72 5.96
N ALA A 17 10.22 13.68 6.46
CA ALA A 17 11.09 12.51 6.35
C ALA A 17 10.52 11.29 7.10
N ALA A 18 9.90 11.51 8.27
CA ALA A 18 9.21 10.45 8.99
C ALA A 18 8.01 9.90 8.21
N ARG A 19 7.24 10.78 7.54
CA ARG A 19 6.11 10.37 6.70
C ARG A 19 6.55 9.62 5.45
N GLU A 20 7.65 10.03 4.83
CA GLU A 20 8.24 9.33 3.69
C GLU A 20 8.74 7.94 4.11
N GLN A 21 9.43 7.83 5.25
CA GLN A 21 9.86 6.55 5.80
C GLN A 21 8.68 5.63 6.12
N TYR A 22 7.61 6.17 6.70
CA TYR A 22 6.39 5.41 6.97
C TYR A 22 5.74 4.88 5.69
N ARG A 23 5.67 5.71 4.64
CA ARG A 23 5.15 5.28 3.32
C ARG A 23 6.02 4.18 2.71
N ALA A 24 7.34 4.31 2.78
CA ALA A 24 8.27 3.29 2.29
C ALA A 24 8.08 1.97 3.04
N HIS A 25 7.99 2.03 4.37
CA HIS A 25 7.73 0.85 5.20
C HIS A 25 6.40 0.16 4.84
N LEU A 26 5.31 0.92 4.66
CA LEU A 26 4.03 0.36 4.24
C LEU A 26 4.12 -0.30 2.87
N ARG A 27 4.87 0.28 1.94
CA ARG A 27 5.12 -0.32 0.63
C ARG A 27 5.88 -1.64 0.78
N ASP A 28 7.02 -1.64 1.47
CA ASP A 28 7.85 -2.84 1.61
C ASP A 28 7.14 -3.98 2.38
N ALA A 29 6.30 -3.63 3.35
CA ALA A 29 5.57 -4.60 4.16
C ALA A 29 4.38 -5.23 3.42
N HIS A 30 3.82 -4.55 2.41
CA HIS A 30 2.55 -4.95 1.78
C HIS A 30 2.62 -5.11 0.26
N ILE A 31 3.74 -4.80 -0.38
CA ILE A 31 3.93 -4.94 -1.82
C ILE A 31 5.04 -5.97 -2.06
N GLN A 32 4.70 -7.03 -2.78
CA GLN A 32 5.65 -8.00 -3.30
C GLN A 32 5.92 -7.67 -4.78
N GLU A 33 7.19 -7.62 -5.17
CA GLU A 33 7.55 -7.56 -6.58
C GLU A 33 7.33 -8.94 -7.20
N VAL A 34 6.56 -9.00 -8.27
CA VAL A 34 6.26 -10.21 -9.04
C VAL A 34 6.61 -9.96 -10.51
N ASP A 35 7.19 -10.97 -11.16
CA ASP A 35 7.48 -10.91 -12.59
C ASP A 35 6.19 -11.19 -13.37
N ALA A 36 5.56 -10.13 -13.88
CA ALA A 36 4.28 -10.18 -14.57
C ALA A 36 4.26 -9.22 -15.77
N ASP A 37 3.92 -9.74 -16.95
CA ASP A 37 3.72 -8.96 -18.16
C ASP A 37 2.34 -8.27 -18.12
N ILE A 38 2.28 -7.08 -17.51
CA ILE A 38 1.08 -6.24 -17.49
C ILE A 38 1.21 -5.17 -18.57
N PRO A 39 0.27 -5.07 -19.53
CA PRO A 39 0.28 -4.01 -20.54
C PRO A 39 0.27 -2.61 -19.91
N ASP A 40 0.90 -1.65 -20.58
CA ASP A 40 0.94 -0.25 -20.12
C ASP A 40 -0.45 0.29 -19.85
N GLY A 41 -0.61 0.94 -18.69
CA GLY A 41 -1.88 1.53 -18.25
C GLY A 41 -2.90 0.53 -17.69
N MET A 42 -2.54 -0.76 -17.60
CA MET A 42 -3.35 -1.79 -16.94
C MET A 42 -2.79 -2.14 -15.55
N VAL A 43 -3.61 -2.80 -14.74
CA VAL A 43 -3.25 -3.36 -13.44
C VAL A 43 -3.77 -4.78 -13.34
N GLN A 44 -3.11 -5.62 -12.55
CA GLN A 44 -3.58 -6.96 -12.25
C GLN A 44 -4.17 -6.98 -10.83
N VAL A 45 -5.38 -7.52 -10.70
CA VAL A 45 -6.07 -7.66 -9.40
C VAL A 45 -6.49 -9.11 -9.20
N GLN A 46 -6.44 -9.56 -7.94
CA GLN A 46 -7.00 -10.85 -7.56
C GLN A 46 -8.47 -10.65 -7.20
N VAL A 47 -9.36 -11.42 -7.83
CA VAL A 47 -10.79 -11.46 -7.50
C VAL A 47 -11.08 -12.56 -6.46
N ASP A 48 -12.30 -12.57 -5.91
CA ASP A 48 -12.68 -13.40 -4.75
C ASP A 48 -12.50 -14.92 -4.96
N ASP A 49 -12.48 -15.38 -6.20
CA ASP A 49 -12.21 -16.79 -6.57
C ASP A 49 -10.70 -17.13 -6.63
N GLY A 50 -9.83 -16.17 -6.31
CA GLY A 50 -8.37 -16.29 -6.37
C GLY A 50 -7.79 -16.11 -7.78
N GLU A 51 -8.62 -15.87 -8.79
CA GLU A 51 -8.18 -15.61 -10.16
C GLU A 51 -7.55 -14.21 -10.28
N TRP A 52 -6.45 -14.13 -11.03
CA TRP A 52 -5.82 -12.85 -11.38
C TRP A 52 -6.40 -12.32 -12.70
N ARG A 53 -6.87 -11.07 -12.69
CA ARG A 53 -7.43 -10.41 -13.87
C ARG A 53 -6.68 -9.11 -14.16
N THR A 54 -6.32 -8.93 -15.42
CA THR A 54 -5.74 -7.69 -15.94
C THR A 54 -6.86 -6.75 -16.37
N VAL A 55 -6.92 -5.58 -15.75
CA VAL A 55 -8.00 -4.60 -15.90
C VAL A 55 -7.44 -3.18 -15.91
N THR A 56 -8.26 -2.21 -16.28
CA THR A 56 -7.92 -0.78 -16.11
C THR A 56 -7.99 -0.36 -14.64
N PRO A 57 -7.29 0.71 -14.22
CA PRO A 57 -7.40 1.24 -12.86
C PRO A 57 -8.84 1.58 -12.45
N GLU A 58 -9.65 2.12 -13.37
CA GLU A 58 -11.06 2.43 -13.13
C GLU A 58 -11.90 1.17 -12.90
N GLU A 59 -11.61 0.08 -13.61
CA GLU A 59 -12.25 -1.22 -13.41
C GLU A 59 -11.87 -1.84 -12.06
N ALA A 60 -10.58 -1.80 -11.70
CA ALA A 60 -10.12 -2.23 -10.40
C ALA A 60 -10.83 -1.48 -9.26
N HIS A 61 -11.01 -0.16 -9.40
CA HIS A 61 -11.74 0.64 -8.42
C HIS A 61 -13.21 0.20 -8.27
N ARG A 62 -13.88 -0.10 -9.38
CA ARG A 62 -15.28 -0.60 -9.36
C ARG A 62 -15.38 -1.96 -8.69
N LEU A 63 -14.45 -2.88 -8.98
CA LEU A 63 -14.40 -4.20 -8.34
C LEU A 63 -14.23 -4.09 -6.83
N HIS A 64 -13.29 -3.25 -6.38
CA HIS A 64 -13.05 -2.99 -4.96
C HIS A 64 -14.27 -2.37 -4.26
N ALA A 65 -14.94 -1.40 -4.90
CA ALA A 65 -16.13 -0.78 -4.35
C ALA A 65 -17.29 -1.78 -4.19
N ALA A 66 -17.52 -2.64 -5.19
CA ALA A 66 -18.55 -3.67 -5.15
C ALA A 66 -18.29 -4.70 -4.04
N HIS A 67 -17.04 -5.13 -3.84
CA HIS A 67 -16.66 -6.04 -2.75
C HIS A 67 -16.95 -5.43 -1.37
N HIS A 68 -16.67 -4.12 -1.19
CA HIS A 68 -17.01 -3.41 0.05
C HIS A 68 -18.51 -3.26 0.31
N GLU A 69 -19.32 -3.16 -0.74
CA GLU A 69 -20.78 -3.11 -0.60
C GLU A 69 -21.35 -4.49 -0.23
N ALA A 70 -20.87 -5.55 -0.89
CA ALA A 70 -21.25 -6.93 -0.58
C ALA A 70 -20.92 -7.31 0.88
N THR A 71 -19.71 -7.00 1.35
CA THR A 71 -19.29 -7.27 2.73
C THR A 71 -20.05 -6.45 3.78
N ARG A 72 -20.57 -5.26 3.44
CA ARG A 72 -21.45 -4.49 4.33
C ARG A 72 -22.86 -5.07 4.41
N SER A 73 -23.36 -5.68 3.34
CA SER A 73 -24.70 -6.26 3.29
C SER A 73 -24.82 -7.57 4.08
N ASP A 74 -23.73 -8.33 4.22
CA ASP A 74 -23.70 -9.57 5.02
C ASP A 74 -23.58 -9.32 6.54
N SER A 75 -23.48 -8.06 6.98
CA SER A 75 -23.33 -7.67 8.39
C SER A 75 -24.63 -7.17 9.05
N ASP A 76 -25.77 -7.25 8.36
CA ASP A 76 -27.12 -6.82 8.80
C ASP A 76 -28.06 -8.05 8.91
#